data_AF-A0AAE3QDZ0-F1
#
_entry.id   AF-A0AAE3QDZ0-F1
#
_cell.length_a   1.000
_cell.length_b   1.000
_cell.length_c   1.000
_cell.angle_alpha   90.00
_cell.angle_beta   90.00
_cell.angle_gamma   90.00
#
_symmetry.space_group_name_H-M   'P 1'
#
loop_
_entity.id
_entity.type
_entity.pdbx_description
1 polymer ?
#
loop_
_entity_poly.entity_id
_entity_poly.type
_entity_poly.pdbx_seq_one_letter_code
_entity_poly.pdbx_strand_id
1 'polypeptide(L)'
;MKSKRQPKGLADNSSLRTSKAVVQLEQAKALLRQQLRSGELEDYLVGQKREALKESDVLRLTTLHPNFLNGHKHKHTTKSEVGTFLKTLNAELAERRKLESNENSGATDWKAMYHKAIDRQERILTRAHAWKITMLRMARENRELKKKLGLKVVSLRP
;
A
#
# COMPACT_ATOMS: atom_id res chain seq x y z
N MET A 1 -7.33 -49.26 -29.38
CA MET A 1 -7.23 -47.86 -28.93
C MET A 1 -5.95 -47.25 -29.51
N LYS A 2 -6.05 -46.31 -30.46
CA LYS A 2 -4.86 -45.72 -31.11
C LYS A 2 -4.19 -44.73 -30.15
N SER A 3 -2.95 -44.99 -29.72
CA SER A 3 -2.17 -43.99 -28.98
C SER A 3 -1.92 -42.80 -29.91
N LYS A 4 -2.53 -41.65 -29.63
CA LYS A 4 -2.17 -40.37 -30.27
C LYS A 4 -0.75 -40.01 -29.82
N ARG A 5 0.27 -40.52 -30.54
CA ARG A 5 1.63 -40.00 -30.43
C ARG A 5 1.58 -38.55 -30.91
N GLN A 6 1.74 -37.60 -29.99
CA GLN A 6 1.86 -36.20 -30.36
C GLN A 6 3.06 -36.05 -31.32
N PRO A 7 2.97 -35.19 -32.35
CA PRO A 7 4.10 -34.98 -33.26
C PRO A 7 5.30 -34.51 -32.44
N LYS A 8 6.47 -35.14 -32.64
CA LYS A 8 7.69 -34.93 -31.82
C LYS A 8 7.99 -33.45 -31.57
N GLY A 9 7.82 -32.60 -32.59
CA GLY A 9 8.03 -31.15 -32.49
C GLY A 9 7.07 -30.40 -31.55
N LEU A 10 5.85 -30.90 -31.28
CA LEU A 10 4.97 -30.32 -30.26
C LEU A 10 5.42 -30.69 -28.85
N ALA A 11 5.89 -31.92 -28.67
CA ALA A 11 6.37 -32.41 -27.38
C ALA A 11 7.65 -31.66 -26.96
N ASP A 12 8.61 -31.50 -27.88
CA ASP A 12 9.88 -30.78 -27.63
C ASP A 12 9.65 -29.29 -27.34
N ASN A 13 8.74 -28.64 -28.08
CA ASN A 13 8.38 -27.26 -27.78
C ASN A 13 7.64 -27.11 -26.44
N SER A 14 6.87 -28.12 -26.03
CA SER A 14 6.19 -28.11 -24.73
C SER A 14 7.17 -28.33 -23.56
N SER A 15 8.18 -29.18 -23.70
CA SER A 15 9.20 -29.42 -22.68
C SER A 15 10.14 -28.20 -22.55
N LEU A 16 10.55 -27.60 -23.67
CA LEU A 16 11.32 -26.35 -23.67
C LEU A 16 10.56 -25.19 -23.00
N ARG A 17 9.26 -25.04 -23.28
CA ARG A 17 8.40 -24.06 -22.57
C ARG A 17 8.30 -24.34 -21.07
N THR A 18 8.28 -25.61 -20.68
CA THR A 18 8.23 -26.01 -19.26
C THR A 18 9.55 -25.70 -18.55
N SER A 19 10.71 -25.97 -19.17
CA SER A 19 12.03 -25.66 -18.61
C SER A 19 12.25 -24.15 -18.42
N LYS A 20 11.86 -23.34 -19.40
CA LYS A 20 11.91 -21.87 -19.30
C LYS A 20 10.98 -21.33 -18.21
N ALA A 21 9.79 -21.91 -18.06
CA ALA A 21 8.86 -21.52 -17.01
C ALA A 21 9.41 -21.80 -15.60
N VAL A 22 10.10 -22.93 -15.40
CA VAL A 22 10.76 -23.24 -14.13
C VAL A 22 11.84 -22.21 -13.81
N VAL A 23 12.69 -21.86 -14.79
CA VAL A 23 13.73 -20.83 -14.60
C VAL A 23 13.11 -19.48 -14.22
N GLN A 24 12.02 -19.07 -14.87
CA GLN A 24 11.33 -17.83 -14.53
C GLN A 24 10.74 -17.85 -13.13
N LEU A 25 10.18 -18.99 -12.70
CA LEU A 25 9.67 -19.14 -11.34
C LEU A 25 10.80 -19.07 -10.29
N GLU A 26 11.95 -19.69 -10.55
CA GLU A 26 13.10 -19.59 -9.65
C GLU A 26 13.65 -18.16 -9.57
N GLN A 27 13.71 -17.45 -10.71
CA GLN A 27 14.07 -16.02 -10.73
C GLN A 27 13.08 -15.17 -9.92
N ALA A 28 11.78 -15.41 -10.08
CA ALA A 28 10.74 -14.71 -9.31
C ALA A 28 10.86 -14.98 -7.80
N LYS A 29 11.14 -16.24 -7.40
CA LYS A 29 11.38 -16.60 -5.99
C LYS A 29 12.61 -15.86 -5.43
N ALA A 30 13.70 -15.81 -6.20
CA ALA A 30 14.92 -15.10 -5.80
C ALA A 30 14.68 -13.59 -5.63
N LEU A 31 13.93 -12.99 -6.56
CA LEU A 31 13.56 -11.57 -6.52
C LEU A 31 12.69 -11.25 -5.29
N LEU A 32 11.70 -12.10 -4.98
CA LEU A 32 10.88 -11.95 -3.78
C LEU A 32 11.71 -12.04 -2.49
N ARG A 33 12.72 -12.92 -2.44
CA ARG A 33 13.66 -12.97 -1.31
C ARG A 33 14.53 -11.72 -1.20
N GLN A 34 14.94 -11.14 -2.33
CA GLN A 34 15.67 -9.88 -2.33
C GLN A 34 14.79 -8.73 -1.82
N GLN A 35 13.54 -8.65 -2.28
CA GLN A 35 12.55 -7.66 -1.83
C GLN A 35 12.19 -7.81 -0.35
N LEU A 36 12.16 -9.04 0.15
CA LEU A 36 12.04 -9.29 1.58
C LEU A 36 13.23 -8.67 2.33
N ARG A 37 14.46 -8.82 1.83
CA ARG A 37 15.65 -8.23 2.47
C ARG A 37 15.69 -6.71 2.41
N SER A 38 15.21 -6.10 1.32
CA SER A 38 15.20 -4.63 1.17
C SER A 38 13.99 -3.95 1.84
N GLY A 39 13.00 -4.70 2.31
CA GLY A 39 11.78 -4.15 2.92
C GLY A 39 10.69 -3.73 1.92
N GLU A 40 11.01 -3.63 0.63
CA GLU A 40 10.07 -3.25 -0.44
C GLU A 40 8.82 -4.14 -0.50
N LEU A 41 8.95 -5.40 -0.07
CA LEU A 41 7.86 -6.35 -0.08
C LEU A 41 6.75 -5.96 0.92
N GLU A 42 7.12 -5.35 2.03
CA GLU A 42 6.18 -4.88 3.05
C GLU A 42 5.43 -3.63 2.57
N ASP A 43 6.15 -2.68 1.97
CA ASP A 43 5.56 -1.50 1.32
C ASP A 43 4.54 -1.91 0.25
N TYR A 44 4.89 -2.90 -0.58
CA TYR A 44 3.98 -3.45 -1.58
C TYR A 44 2.71 -4.04 -0.95
N LEU A 45 2.85 -4.80 0.13
CA LEU A 45 1.72 -5.43 0.83
C LEU A 45 0.80 -4.39 1.51
N VAL A 46 1.39 -3.34 2.11
CA VAL A 46 0.65 -2.19 2.67
C VAL A 46 -0.14 -1.47 1.58
N GLY A 47 0.50 -1.19 0.43
CA GLY A 47 -0.16 -0.56 -0.72
C GLY A 47 -1.31 -1.40 -1.29
N GLN A 48 -1.19 -2.72 -1.27
CA GLN A 48 -2.23 -3.66 -1.69
C GLN A 48 -3.28 -3.97 -0.62
N LYS A 49 -3.13 -3.45 0.61
CA LYS A 49 -3.97 -3.77 1.77
C LYS A 49 -4.07 -5.29 2.02
N ARG A 50 -2.95 -6.00 1.89
CA ARG A 50 -2.86 -7.46 2.08
C ARG A 50 -1.82 -7.79 3.12
N GLU A 51 -2.08 -8.82 3.91
CA GLU A 51 -1.15 -9.26 4.95
C GLU A 51 -0.13 -10.28 4.43
N ALA A 52 -0.47 -11.03 3.39
CA ALA A 52 0.34 -12.14 2.88
C ALA A 52 0.40 -12.16 1.35
N LEU A 53 1.52 -12.66 0.83
CA LEU A 53 1.68 -12.91 -0.61
C LEU A 53 0.89 -14.13 -1.07
N LYS A 54 0.43 -14.06 -2.32
CA LYS A 54 -0.31 -15.12 -3.02
C LYS A 54 0.45 -15.63 -4.23
N GLU A 55 0.02 -16.76 -4.77
CA GLU A 55 0.56 -17.36 -6.01
C GLU A 55 0.55 -16.37 -7.19
N SER A 56 -0.45 -15.48 -7.24
CA SER A 56 -0.55 -14.42 -8.24
C SER A 56 0.61 -13.43 -8.20
N ASP A 57 1.18 -13.18 -7.02
CA ASP A 57 2.29 -12.23 -6.87
C ASP A 57 3.59 -12.80 -7.43
N VAL A 58 3.78 -14.12 -7.35
CA VAL A 58 4.90 -14.82 -8.01
C VAL A 58 4.73 -14.77 -9.53
N LEU A 59 3.53 -15.08 -10.03
CA LEU A 59 3.26 -15.09 -11.47
C LEU A 59 3.36 -13.70 -12.10
N ARG A 60 3.03 -12.64 -11.35
CA ARG A 60 3.22 -11.24 -11.78
C ARG A 60 4.67 -10.91 -12.13
N LEU A 61 5.63 -11.53 -11.46
CA LEU A 61 7.07 -11.32 -11.70
C LEU A 61 7.60 -12.17 -12.86
N THR A 62 6.74 -12.93 -13.53
CA THR A 62 7.09 -13.79 -14.65
C THR A 62 6.32 -13.37 -15.90
N THR A 63 6.71 -13.89 -17.07
CA THR A 63 5.93 -13.75 -18.30
C THR A 63 4.90 -14.88 -18.47
N LEU A 64 4.63 -15.64 -17.41
CA LEU A 64 3.72 -16.79 -17.45
C LEU A 64 2.27 -16.33 -17.33
N HIS A 65 1.36 -17.14 -17.88
CA HIS A 65 -0.06 -16.86 -17.78
C HIS A 65 -0.54 -16.90 -16.30
N PRO A 66 -1.47 -16.03 -15.87
CA PRO A 66 -1.95 -15.99 -14.47
C PRO A 66 -2.52 -17.32 -13.95
N ASN A 67 -3.02 -18.17 -14.84
CA ASN A 67 -3.54 -19.50 -14.51
C ASN A 67 -2.53 -20.65 -14.72
N PHE A 68 -1.25 -20.35 -14.99
CA PHE A 68 -0.24 -21.35 -15.31
C PHE A 68 -0.12 -22.46 -14.25
N LEU A 69 -0.08 -22.08 -12.97
CA LEU A 69 0.03 -23.02 -11.84
C LEU A 69 -1.22 -23.91 -11.67
N ASN A 70 -2.37 -23.50 -12.21
CA ASN A 70 -3.60 -24.28 -12.16
C ASN A 70 -3.70 -25.32 -13.29
N GLY A 71 -2.75 -25.32 -14.24
CA GLY A 71 -2.68 -26.32 -15.29
C GLY A 71 -2.46 -27.73 -14.70
N HIS A 72 -3.10 -28.74 -15.29
CA HIS A 72 -3.05 -30.13 -14.80
C HIS A 72 -1.62 -30.66 -14.57
N LYS A 73 -0.65 -30.22 -15.39
CA LYS A 73 0.76 -30.62 -15.26
C LYS A 73 1.49 -29.97 -14.08
N HIS A 74 1.03 -28.81 -13.61
CA HIS A 74 1.72 -27.99 -12.61
C HIS A 74 1.01 -27.98 -11.25
N LYS A 75 -0.28 -28.34 -11.23
CA LYS A 75 -1.14 -28.31 -10.04
C LYS A 75 -0.60 -29.12 -8.86
N HIS A 76 0.06 -30.26 -9.13
CA HIS A 76 0.54 -31.18 -8.09
C HIS A 76 2.04 -31.10 -7.82
N THR A 77 2.80 -30.42 -8.68
CA THR A 77 4.26 -30.32 -8.59
C THR A 77 4.65 -28.87 -8.34
N THR A 78 4.77 -28.08 -9.40
CA THR A 78 5.24 -26.69 -9.37
C THR A 78 4.37 -25.79 -8.48
N LYS A 79 3.05 -25.99 -8.48
CA LYS A 79 2.14 -25.23 -7.61
C LYS A 79 2.37 -25.56 -6.14
N SER A 80 2.59 -26.83 -5.81
CA SER A 80 2.92 -27.25 -4.44
C SER A 80 4.21 -26.59 -3.96
N GLU A 81 5.26 -26.59 -4.80
CA GLU A 81 6.55 -25.96 -4.51
C GLU A 81 6.47 -24.44 -4.34
N VAL A 82 5.68 -23.76 -5.19
CA VAL A 82 5.43 -22.32 -5.03
C VAL A 82 4.65 -22.06 -3.75
N GLY A 83 3.68 -22.92 -3.41
CA GLY A 83 2.91 -22.83 -2.18
C GLY A 83 3.76 -23.01 -0.92
N THR A 84 4.68 -23.98 -0.90
CA THR A 84 5.60 -24.16 0.24
C THR A 84 6.56 -22.99 0.38
N PHE A 85 7.12 -22.49 -0.73
CA PHE A 85 7.94 -21.29 -0.74
C PHE A 85 7.20 -20.06 -0.17
N LEU A 86 5.98 -19.79 -0.63
CA LEU A 86 5.19 -18.67 -0.14
C LEU A 86 4.84 -18.81 1.34
N LYS A 87 4.56 -20.02 1.82
CA LYS A 87 4.35 -20.27 3.26
C LYS A 87 5.59 -19.91 4.07
N THR A 88 6.79 -20.34 3.63
CA THR A 88 8.04 -19.99 4.31
C THR A 88 8.29 -18.48 4.30
N LEU A 89 8.10 -17.82 3.16
CA LEU A 89 8.36 -16.39 3.02
C LEU A 89 7.36 -15.54 3.81
N ASN A 90 6.08 -15.93 3.83
CA ASN A 90 5.06 -15.27 4.64
C ASN A 90 5.29 -15.48 6.15
N ALA A 91 5.83 -16.62 6.57
CA ALA A 91 6.23 -16.83 7.96
C ALA A 91 7.39 -15.90 8.34
N GLU A 92 8.41 -15.78 7.48
CA GLU A 92 9.52 -14.84 7.69
C GLU A 92 9.04 -13.38 7.78
N LEU A 93 8.09 -12.96 6.95
CA LEU A 93 7.44 -11.65 7.05
C LEU A 93 6.70 -11.44 8.37
N ALA A 94 5.94 -12.45 8.80
CA ALA A 94 5.20 -12.37 10.05
C ALA A 94 6.13 -12.23 11.26
N GLU A 95 7.26 -12.94 11.28
CA GLU A 95 8.26 -12.83 12.33
C GLU A 95 8.94 -11.45 12.34
N ARG A 96 9.25 -10.87 11.17
CA ARG A 96 9.78 -9.50 11.08
C ARG A 96 8.81 -8.46 11.65
N ARG A 97 7.53 -8.55 11.27
CA ARG A 97 6.48 -7.67 11.82
C ARG A 97 6.31 -7.82 13.33
N LYS A 98 6.46 -9.03 13.88
CA LYS A 98 6.43 -9.24 15.33
C LYS A 98 7.64 -8.61 16.03
N LEU A 99 8.83 -8.72 15.44
CA LEU A 99 10.04 -8.09 15.96
C LEU A 99 9.90 -6.56 15.97
N GLU A 100 9.43 -5.97 14.87
CA GLU A 100 9.16 -4.54 14.80
C GLU A 100 8.05 -4.10 15.76
N SER A 101 7.00 -4.91 15.94
CA SER A 101 5.93 -4.64 16.91
C SER A 101 6.44 -4.69 18.36
N ASN A 102 7.40 -5.56 18.67
CA ASN A 102 8.01 -5.65 20.00
C ASN A 102 8.98 -4.48 20.26
N GLU A 103 9.75 -4.06 19.26
CA GLU A 103 10.62 -2.87 19.34
C GLU A 103 9.83 -1.56 19.37
N ASN A 104 8.71 -1.48 18.63
CA ASN A 104 7.84 -0.30 18.58
C ASN A 104 6.83 -0.21 19.73
N SER A 105 6.86 -1.14 20.70
CA SER A 105 6.01 -1.06 21.91
C SER A 105 6.31 0.18 22.79
N GLY A 106 7.41 0.91 22.51
CA GLY A 106 7.70 2.24 23.04
C GLY A 106 7.79 3.36 21.99
N ALA A 107 7.58 3.08 20.69
CA ALA A 107 7.69 4.09 19.64
C ALA A 107 6.40 4.90 19.58
N THR A 108 6.51 6.18 19.95
CA THR A 108 5.41 7.14 19.86
C THR A 108 4.88 7.17 18.43
N ASP A 109 3.58 6.95 18.24
CA ASP A 109 2.94 6.98 16.92
C ASP A 109 2.95 8.40 16.36
N TRP A 110 4.07 8.77 15.75
CA TRP A 110 4.35 10.10 15.19
C TRP A 110 3.31 10.49 14.14
N LYS A 111 2.77 9.51 13.42
CA LYS A 111 1.73 9.74 12.42
C LYS A 111 0.42 10.14 13.09
N ALA A 112 0.01 9.44 14.13
CA ALA A 112 -1.17 9.82 14.92
C ALA A 112 -1.00 11.17 15.62
N MET A 113 0.19 11.47 16.15
CA MET A 113 0.48 12.78 16.76
C MET A 113 0.45 13.92 15.75
N TYR A 114 1.00 13.70 14.55
CA TYR A 114 1.00 14.68 13.47
C TYR A 114 -0.43 15.01 13.02
N HIS A 115 -1.27 13.99 12.81
CA HIS A 115 -2.69 14.21 12.48
C HIS A 115 -3.43 14.98 13.58
N LYS A 116 -3.22 14.65 14.85
CA LYS A 116 -3.80 15.40 15.97
C LYS A 116 -3.32 16.86 16.01
N ALA A 117 -2.07 17.13 15.63
CA ALA A 117 -1.54 18.49 15.57
C ALA A 117 -2.19 19.31 14.45
N ILE A 118 -2.37 18.73 13.26
CA ILE A 118 -3.08 19.36 12.14
C ILE A 118 -4.52 19.69 12.53
N ASP A 119 -5.27 18.71 13.06
CA ASP A 119 -6.67 18.92 13.47
C ASP A 119 -6.80 20.06 14.50
N ARG A 120 -5.84 20.14 15.42
CA ARG A 120 -5.79 21.22 16.41
C ARG A 120 -5.54 22.58 15.74
N GLN A 121 -4.60 22.63 14.80
CA GLN A 121 -4.29 23.86 14.07
C GLN A 121 -5.48 24.35 13.25
N GLU A 122 -6.18 23.46 12.55
CA GLU A 122 -7.39 23.80 11.78
C GLU A 122 -8.50 24.38 12.67
N ARG A 123 -8.73 23.80 13.85
CA ARG A 123 -9.71 24.31 14.82
C ARG A 123 -9.35 25.70 15.33
N ILE A 124 -8.06 25.96 15.59
CA ILE A 124 -7.58 27.27 16.03
C ILE A 124 -7.79 28.31 14.93
N LEU A 125 -7.39 27.99 13.69
CA LEU A 125 -7.57 28.88 12.53
C LEU A 125 -9.05 29.17 12.27
N THR A 126 -9.92 28.17 12.39
CA THR A 126 -11.37 28.33 12.23
C THR A 126 -11.94 29.28 13.29
N ARG A 127 -11.53 29.13 14.56
CA ARG A 127 -11.94 30.04 15.64
C ARG A 127 -11.42 31.46 15.43
N ALA A 128 -10.16 31.61 15.03
CA ALA A 128 -9.58 32.91 14.73
C ALA A 128 -10.31 33.62 13.58
N HIS A 129 -10.67 32.88 12.53
CA HIS A 129 -11.47 33.39 11.42
C HIS A 129 -12.86 33.85 11.88
N ALA A 130 -13.54 33.04 12.69
CA ALA A 130 -14.84 33.41 13.26
C ALA A 130 -14.74 34.70 14.09
N TRP A 131 -13.72 34.84 14.93
CA TRP A 131 -13.47 36.06 15.71
C TRP A 131 -13.24 37.28 14.82
N LYS A 132 -12.46 37.14 13.74
CA LYS A 132 -12.24 38.22 12.77
C LYS A 132 -13.56 38.70 12.16
N ILE A 133 -14.45 37.78 11.76
CA ILE A 133 -15.78 38.12 11.22
C ILE A 133 -16.60 38.88 12.27
N THR A 134 -16.64 38.40 13.51
CA THR A 134 -17.37 39.05 14.60
C THR A 134 -16.85 40.47 14.85
N MET A 135 -15.54 40.67 14.89
CA MET A 135 -14.95 42.00 15.06
C MET A 135 -15.32 42.94 13.92
N LEU A 136 -15.30 42.46 12.67
CA LEU A 136 -15.71 43.27 11.51
C LEU A 136 -17.19 43.65 11.58
N ARG A 137 -18.06 42.72 12.03
CA ARG A 137 -19.48 43.00 12.23
C ARG A 137 -19.71 44.06 13.31
N MET A 138 -19.08 43.90 14.47
CA MET A 138 -19.17 44.88 15.56
C MET A 138 -18.62 46.24 15.15
N ALA A 139 -17.54 46.29 14.37
CA ALA A 139 -17.00 47.54 13.85
C ALA A 139 -17.98 48.25 12.90
N ARG A 140 -18.73 47.50 12.08
CA ARG A 140 -19.81 48.05 11.23
C ARG A 140 -20.98 48.57 12.06
N GLU A 141 -21.46 47.78 13.02
CA GLU A 141 -22.54 48.18 13.93
C GLU A 141 -22.16 49.44 14.73
N ASN A 142 -20.93 49.49 15.26
CA ASN A 142 -20.40 50.69 15.93
C ASN A 142 -20.34 51.90 15.01
N ARG A 143 -20.00 51.72 13.72
CA ARG A 143 -19.99 52.80 12.74
C ARG A 143 -21.40 53.32 12.46
N GLU A 144 -22.39 52.44 12.35
CA GLU A 144 -23.79 52.82 12.16
C GLU A 144 -24.34 53.56 13.39
N LEU A 145 -24.05 53.07 14.60
CA LEU A 145 -24.44 53.73 15.85
C LEU A 145 -23.80 55.12 15.98
N LYS A 146 -22.49 55.24 15.70
CA LYS A 146 -21.81 56.55 15.69
C LYS A 146 -22.42 57.52 14.67
N LYS A 147 -22.80 57.03 13.49
CA LYS A 147 -23.50 57.84 12.48
C LYS A 147 -24.86 58.33 12.98
N LYS A 148 -25.65 57.47 13.64
CA LYS A 148 -26.95 57.84 14.23
C LYS A 148 -26.81 58.86 15.36
N LEU A 149 -25.72 58.79 16.13
CA LEU A 149 -25.41 59.71 17.23
C LEU A 149 -24.71 61.01 16.77
N GLY A 150 -24.48 61.21 15.47
CA GLY A 150 -23.79 62.40 14.94
C GLY A 150 -22.28 62.46 15.27
N LEU A 151 -21.68 61.35 15.70
CA LEU A 151 -20.27 61.26 16.08
C LEU A 151 -19.39 61.01 14.84
N LYS A 152 -18.22 61.68 14.79
CA LYS A 152 -17.25 61.51 13.69
C LYS A 152 -16.69 60.08 13.68
N VAL A 153 -16.87 59.38 12.56
CA VAL A 153 -16.34 58.02 12.36
C VAL A 153 -14.91 58.11 11.83
N VAL A 154 -13.94 57.57 12.56
CA VAL A 154 -12.55 57.39 12.10
C VAL A 154 -12.42 55.99 11.48
N SER A 155 -11.94 55.91 10.24
CA SER A 155 -11.66 54.63 9.59
C SER A 155 -10.43 53.96 10.20
N LEU A 156 -10.53 52.67 10.51
CA LEU A 156 -9.37 51.84 10.85
C LEU A 156 -8.46 51.77 9.62
N ARG A 157 -7.16 52.08 9.78
CA ARG A 157 -6.17 51.91 8.72
C ARG A 157 -6.00 50.41 8.40
N PRO A 158 -5.68 50.06 7.14
CA PRO A 158 -5.48 48.69 6.70
C PRO A 158 -4.38 47.98 7.48
#